data_AF-A0A2V7EMD1-F1
#
_entry.id   AF-A0A2V7EMD1-F1
#
_cell.length_a   1.000
_cell.length_b   1.000
_cell.length_c   1.000
_cell.angle_alpha   90.00
_cell.angle_beta   90.00
_cell.angle_gamma   90.00
#
_symmetry.space_group_name_H-M   'P 1'
#
loop_
_entity.id
_entity.type
_entity.pdbx_description
1 polymer ?
#
loop_
_entity_poly.entity_id
_entity_poly.type
_entity_poly.pdbx_seq_one_letter_code
_entity_poly.pdbx_strand_id
1 'polypeptide(L)'
;MNAPARGPTAPQELRQRLGIETPEHVAVHLELAGVGSRAAAALVDTVVTALGSLALWWLVVVIILARPGAALEGWLLAVVLLLLGFGLLGYFILLEALNGGRTLGKQLLGIRVVMETGRAVTPTAAIVRNLVRLLDCYFPLLPFLPGLVMVFLHNHNQRLGDLAAGTIVVRDRPADWGLGPAPLPADEPVETGPPELSDDEFRLLDRFLARAGQLDPALQLRMTTELARRFQDRIPRRTADADAYLAALHAAEQRKRGSRFATRVRAGAAGRTTVTAERFVAGKRDAWAAFQAVATRMEHAGVGALAPGEIPAFAARYREVAADLARARTYGVDPRVIEYLERVVSAGHNALYRARGRGRAPVARYLLRDFPAAVVQSWRQVLAASLLFAVPAIIGYGVIRGRPELADDVLPPVMVSRAEQAADHAARGIGYGQSRKEDLPVIASAIISNNIAVAFWAFVGGMLAGTLTALVLVGNGASLGMGLGLFVNYHAGGYLTTFVAGHGVLELTAIFIAGGAGFRLAGALLLPGDLTRKDALVLQGRIAARMIGAVVSLLLLAGTIEGLLSASDAPAALKYAVSASTAALLALYLWSGLSYLRQIETAPSPG
;
A
#
# COMPACT_ATOMS: atom_id res chain seq x y z
N MET A 1 -7.87 14.03 54.03
CA MET A 1 -8.54 13.96 52.71
C MET A 1 -7.83 12.90 51.89
N ASN A 2 -8.32 11.65 51.92
CA ASN A 2 -7.79 10.55 51.10
C ASN A 2 -8.92 10.05 50.22
N ALA A 3 -8.70 10.09 48.90
CA ALA A 3 -9.62 9.62 47.88
C ALA A 3 -9.76 8.08 47.93
N PRO A 4 -10.95 7.51 47.65
CA PRO A 4 -11.09 6.06 47.57
C PRO A 4 -10.46 5.53 46.27
N ALA A 5 -9.68 4.47 46.40
CA ALA A 5 -9.03 3.77 45.32
C ALA A 5 -10.07 3.22 44.33
N ARG A 6 -9.91 3.56 43.05
CA ARG A 6 -10.65 2.94 41.95
C ARG A 6 -10.29 1.46 41.89
N GLY A 7 -11.29 0.58 41.96
CA GLY A 7 -11.11 -0.84 41.69
C GLY A 7 -10.51 -1.08 40.31
N PRO A 8 -9.84 -2.23 40.07
CA PRO A 8 -9.19 -2.51 38.80
C PRO A 8 -10.22 -2.48 37.68
N THR A 9 -10.20 -1.42 36.88
CA THR A 9 -10.89 -1.36 35.60
C THR A 9 -10.45 -2.57 34.79
N ALA A 10 -11.41 -3.42 34.38
CA ALA A 10 -11.18 -4.39 33.32
C ALA A 10 -10.39 -3.69 32.20
N PRO A 11 -9.30 -4.29 31.68
CA PRO A 11 -8.45 -3.61 30.71
C PRO A 11 -9.34 -3.14 29.56
N GLN A 12 -9.46 -1.81 29.39
CA GLN A 12 -10.10 -1.22 28.22
C GLN A 12 -9.47 -1.89 27.01
N GLU A 13 -10.27 -2.62 26.23
CA GLU A 13 -9.79 -3.16 24.96
C GLU A 13 -9.41 -1.98 24.06
N LEU A 14 -8.14 -1.57 24.10
CA LEU A 14 -7.51 -0.56 23.23
C LEU A 14 -7.49 -1.00 21.75
N ARG A 15 -8.23 -2.08 21.41
CA ARG A 15 -8.30 -2.67 20.07
C ARG A 15 -9.56 -2.16 19.39
N GLN A 16 -9.41 -1.21 18.48
CA GLN A 16 -10.49 -0.82 17.59
C GLN A 16 -10.79 -1.96 16.60
N ARG A 17 -12.05 -2.38 16.55
CA ARG A 17 -12.55 -3.39 15.62
C ARG A 17 -13.53 -2.75 14.64
N LEU A 18 -13.33 -2.95 13.35
CA LEU A 18 -14.28 -2.51 12.31
C LEU A 18 -15.19 -3.68 11.94
N GLY A 19 -16.49 -3.55 12.18
CA GLY A 19 -17.49 -4.52 11.72
C GLY A 19 -17.80 -4.33 10.23
N ILE A 20 -17.64 -5.38 9.44
CA ILE A 20 -18.05 -5.43 8.04
C ILE A 20 -19.13 -6.48 7.90
N GLU A 21 -20.29 -6.09 7.38
CA GLU A 21 -21.33 -7.05 7.01
C GLU A 21 -20.91 -7.74 5.71
N THR A 22 -20.74 -9.06 5.81
CA THR A 22 -20.53 -9.89 4.61
C THR A 22 -21.86 -10.07 3.86
N PRO A 23 -21.84 -10.43 2.56
CA PRO A 23 -23.05 -10.73 1.78
C PRO A 23 -23.95 -11.81 2.40
N GLU A 24 -23.39 -12.66 3.26
CA GLU A 24 -24.08 -13.69 4.03
C GLU A 24 -24.72 -13.13 5.33
N HIS A 25 -24.77 -11.80 5.49
CA HIS A 25 -25.28 -11.06 6.66
C HIS A 25 -24.57 -11.41 7.99
N VAL A 26 -23.33 -11.89 7.91
CA VAL A 26 -22.49 -12.11 9.09
C VAL A 26 -21.53 -10.94 9.24
N ALA A 27 -21.67 -10.18 10.34
CA ALA A 27 -20.75 -9.11 10.71
C ALA A 27 -19.40 -9.70 11.12
N VAL A 28 -18.35 -9.45 10.34
CA VAL A 28 -16.97 -9.85 10.63
C VAL A 28 -16.24 -8.65 11.23
N HIS A 29 -15.61 -8.82 12.39
CA HIS A 29 -14.85 -7.77 13.05
C HIS A 29 -13.37 -7.85 12.65
N LEU A 30 -12.89 -6.85 11.91
CA LEU A 30 -11.48 -6.70 11.59
C LEU A 30 -10.78 -5.89 12.68
N GLU A 31 -9.75 -6.45 13.31
CA GLU A 31 -8.88 -5.68 14.21
C GLU A 31 -8.06 -4.68 13.40
N LEU A 32 -8.28 -3.38 13.63
CA LEU A 32 -7.51 -2.32 12.99
C LEU A 32 -6.08 -2.29 13.57
N ALA A 33 -5.11 -2.08 12.69
CA ALA A 33 -3.72 -1.92 13.11
C ALA A 33 -3.56 -0.58 13.84
N GLY A 34 -3.15 -0.63 15.11
CA GLY A 34 -2.90 0.58 15.90
C GLY A 34 -1.72 1.40 15.36
N VAL A 35 -1.70 2.69 15.71
CA VAL A 35 -0.71 3.68 15.24
C VAL A 35 0.73 3.19 15.44
N GLY A 36 1.05 2.60 16.59
CA GLY A 36 2.40 2.09 16.90
C GLY A 36 2.86 0.96 15.95
N SER A 37 1.98 0.00 15.64
CA SER A 37 2.30 -1.07 14.68
C SER A 37 2.48 -0.56 13.26
N ARG A 38 1.74 0.50 12.87
CA ARG A 38 1.93 1.16 11.58
C ARG A 38 3.25 1.93 11.52
N ALA A 39 3.59 2.66 12.59
CA ALA A 39 4.83 3.42 12.69
C ALA A 39 6.05 2.49 12.66
N ALA A 40 6.03 1.40 13.43
CA ALA A 40 7.11 0.42 13.44
C ALA A 40 7.25 -0.29 12.07
N ALA A 41 6.14 -0.61 11.39
CA ALA A 41 6.20 -1.19 10.05
C ALA A 41 6.82 -0.20 9.05
N ALA A 42 6.45 1.09 9.13
CA ALA A 42 7.02 2.14 8.32
C ALA A 42 8.52 2.35 8.60
N LEU A 43 8.97 2.24 9.85
CA LEU A 43 10.38 2.30 10.20
C LEU A 43 11.15 1.14 9.57
N VAL A 44 10.65 -0.08 9.69
CA VAL A 44 11.27 -1.26 9.07
C VAL A 44 11.32 -1.11 7.55
N ASP A 45 10.22 -0.71 6.91
CA ASP A 45 10.22 -0.48 5.46
C ASP A 45 11.18 0.65 5.04
N THR A 46 11.34 1.68 5.88
CA THR A 46 12.30 2.77 5.64
C THR A 46 13.74 2.26 5.75
N VAL A 47 14.05 1.43 6.74
CA VAL A 47 15.37 0.79 6.86
C VAL A 47 15.64 -0.12 5.66
N VAL A 48 14.68 -0.94 5.24
CA VAL A 48 14.82 -1.82 4.08
C VAL A 48 15.10 -1.02 2.80
N THR A 49 14.30 0.01 2.54
CA THR A 49 14.48 0.86 1.36
C THR A 49 15.76 1.67 1.42
N ALA A 50 16.19 2.12 2.61
CA ALA A 50 17.46 2.83 2.82
C ALA A 50 18.67 1.90 2.61
N LEU A 51 18.65 0.69 3.15
CA LEU A 51 19.72 -0.30 2.93
C LEU A 51 19.81 -0.73 1.47
N GLY A 52 18.66 -0.94 0.81
CA GLY A 52 18.64 -1.23 -0.62
C GLY A 52 19.22 -0.08 -1.44
N SER A 53 18.86 1.16 -1.11
CA SER A 53 19.40 2.37 -1.74
C SER A 53 20.91 2.53 -1.48
N LEU A 54 21.36 2.25 -0.26
CA LEU A 54 22.78 2.31 0.12
C LEU A 54 23.59 1.24 -0.60
N ALA A 55 23.09 0.01 -0.70
CA ALA A 55 23.74 -1.07 -1.45
C ALA A 55 23.86 -0.72 -2.94
N LEU A 56 22.83 -0.09 -3.50
CA LEU A 56 22.83 0.36 -4.88
C LEU A 56 23.83 1.52 -5.11
N TRP A 57 23.93 2.46 -4.16
CA TRP A 57 24.96 3.49 -4.16
C TRP A 57 26.37 2.91 -3.99
N TRP A 58 26.52 1.92 -3.11
CA TRP A 58 27.80 1.26 -2.88
C TRP A 58 28.26 0.51 -4.13
N LEU A 59 27.33 -0.12 -4.85
CA LEU A 59 27.57 -0.71 -6.16
C LEU A 59 28.10 0.33 -7.15
N VAL A 60 27.50 1.53 -7.22
CA VAL A 60 28.01 2.64 -8.05
C VAL A 60 29.44 3.00 -7.67
N VAL A 61 29.73 3.13 -6.36
CA VAL A 61 31.08 3.44 -5.89
C VAL A 61 32.08 2.37 -6.31
N VAL A 62 31.76 1.08 -6.12
CA VAL A 62 32.63 -0.03 -6.57
C VAL A 62 32.87 0.02 -8.07
N ILE A 63 31.82 0.26 -8.85
CA ILE A 63 31.92 0.35 -10.31
C ILE A 63 32.85 1.50 -10.70
N ILE A 64 32.67 2.69 -10.11
CA ILE A 64 33.53 3.85 -10.36
C ILE A 64 35.00 3.54 -9.98
N LEU A 65 35.22 2.88 -8.84
CA LEU A 65 36.55 2.50 -8.38
C LEU A 65 37.19 1.41 -9.26
N ALA A 66 36.39 0.52 -9.84
CA ALA A 66 36.84 -0.54 -10.74
C ALA A 66 37.22 -0.01 -12.13
N ARG A 67 36.92 1.25 -12.44
CA ARG A 67 37.27 1.93 -13.71
C ARG A 67 36.96 1.06 -14.96
N PRO A 68 35.76 0.46 -15.09
CA PRO A 68 35.44 -0.44 -16.21
C PRO A 68 35.33 0.30 -17.56
N GLY A 69 35.53 1.62 -17.55
CA GLY A 69 35.39 2.51 -18.68
C GLY A 69 34.15 3.35 -18.49
N ALA A 70 34.28 4.63 -18.83
CA ALA A 70 33.25 5.62 -18.57
C ALA A 70 31.88 5.16 -19.12
N ALA A 71 31.85 4.45 -20.27
CA ALA A 71 30.62 4.00 -20.97
C ALA A 71 29.75 3.16 -20.05
N LEU A 72 30.36 2.17 -19.42
CA LEU A 72 29.69 1.25 -18.51
C LEU A 72 29.29 1.96 -17.22
N GLU A 73 30.15 2.84 -16.68
CA GLU A 73 29.88 3.62 -15.46
C GLU A 73 28.62 4.48 -15.61
N GLY A 74 28.50 5.18 -16.74
CA GLY A 74 27.36 6.04 -17.00
C GLY A 74 26.04 5.29 -17.13
N TRP A 75 26.07 4.15 -17.81
CA TRP A 75 24.95 3.24 -17.91
C TRP A 75 24.52 2.66 -16.57
N LEU A 76 25.50 2.21 -15.78
CA LEU A 76 25.26 1.64 -14.47
C LEU A 76 24.69 2.70 -13.52
N LEU A 77 25.20 3.94 -13.56
CA LEU A 77 24.65 5.05 -12.79
C LEU A 77 23.20 5.36 -13.19
N ALA A 78 22.86 5.40 -14.48
CA ALA A 78 21.50 5.63 -14.94
C ALA A 78 20.54 4.51 -14.51
N VAL A 79 20.95 3.25 -14.63
CA VAL A 79 20.19 2.09 -14.15
C VAL A 79 20.01 2.17 -12.63
N VAL A 80 21.04 2.54 -11.89
CA VAL A 80 20.97 2.72 -10.44
C VAL A 80 20.00 3.84 -10.07
N LEU A 81 20.04 4.99 -10.72
CA LEU A 81 19.11 6.09 -10.45
C LEU A 81 17.66 5.71 -10.78
N LEU A 82 17.44 4.97 -11.86
CA LEU A 82 16.13 4.41 -12.19
C LEU A 82 15.65 3.42 -11.11
N LEU A 83 16.52 2.50 -10.69
CA LEU A 83 16.24 1.54 -9.62
C LEU A 83 16.03 2.22 -8.27
N LEU A 84 16.71 3.34 -8.00
CA LEU A 84 16.54 4.15 -6.79
C LEU A 84 15.17 4.85 -6.79
N GLY A 85 14.80 5.49 -7.90
CA GLY A 85 13.49 6.11 -8.08
C GLY A 85 12.36 5.07 -7.99
N PHE A 86 12.54 3.91 -8.63
CA PHE A 86 11.63 2.79 -8.50
C PHE A 86 11.62 2.18 -7.09
N GLY A 87 12.75 2.16 -6.39
CA GLY A 87 12.84 1.71 -5.00
C GLY A 87 12.06 2.63 -4.06
N LEU A 88 12.15 3.95 -4.27
CA LEU A 88 11.47 4.95 -3.44
C LEU A 88 9.94 4.91 -3.59
N LEU A 89 9.46 4.69 -4.83
CA LEU A 89 8.03 4.77 -5.19
C LEU A 89 7.39 3.41 -5.45
N GLY A 90 8.07 2.60 -6.25
CA GLY A 90 7.64 1.29 -6.73
C GLY A 90 7.67 0.23 -5.64
N TYR A 91 8.57 0.27 -4.64
CA TYR A 91 8.64 -0.74 -3.57
C TYR A 91 7.27 -0.97 -2.90
N PHE A 92 6.61 0.11 -2.45
CA PHE A 92 5.33 0.00 -1.74
C PHE A 92 4.20 -0.38 -2.70
N ILE A 93 4.20 0.17 -3.91
CA ILE A 93 3.21 -0.14 -4.94
C ILE A 93 3.28 -1.62 -5.32
N LEU A 94 4.47 -2.13 -5.68
CA LEU A 94 4.65 -3.51 -6.12
C LEU A 94 4.35 -4.48 -5.00
N LEU A 95 4.98 -4.32 -3.83
CA LEU A 95 4.79 -5.27 -2.75
C LEU A 95 3.32 -5.32 -2.34
N GLU A 96 2.65 -4.19 -2.20
CA GLU A 96 1.25 -4.23 -1.78
C GLU A 96 0.31 -4.77 -2.87
N ALA A 97 0.60 -4.50 -4.16
CA ALA A 97 -0.20 -5.01 -5.28
C ALA A 97 0.06 -6.50 -5.61
N LEU A 98 1.25 -7.01 -5.30
CA LEU A 98 1.67 -8.38 -5.60
C LEU A 98 1.57 -9.32 -4.39
N ASN A 99 1.75 -8.80 -3.18
CA ASN A 99 1.87 -9.56 -1.94
C ASN A 99 0.64 -9.38 -1.03
N GLY A 100 -0.53 -9.18 -1.64
CA GLY A 100 -1.81 -9.12 -0.91
C GLY A 100 -1.91 -7.99 0.12
N GLY A 101 -1.34 -6.81 -0.18
CA GLY A 101 -1.38 -5.64 0.70
C GLY A 101 -0.30 -5.60 1.77
N ARG A 102 0.74 -6.43 1.66
CA ARG A 102 1.84 -6.51 2.63
C ARG A 102 3.17 -6.02 2.02
N THR A 103 3.84 -5.08 2.69
CA THR A 103 5.26 -4.74 2.51
C THR A 103 6.12 -5.57 3.45
N LEU A 104 7.45 -5.59 3.31
CA LEU A 104 8.31 -6.41 4.19
C LEU A 104 8.16 -6.00 5.68
N GLY A 105 8.11 -4.71 5.99
CA GLY A 105 7.87 -4.23 7.35
C GLY A 105 6.49 -4.59 7.88
N LYS A 106 5.47 -4.55 7.01
CA LYS A 106 4.11 -4.98 7.37
C LYS A 106 4.00 -6.49 7.57
N GLN A 107 4.72 -7.29 6.78
CA GLN A 107 4.81 -8.74 6.99
C GLN A 107 5.44 -9.05 8.34
N LEU A 108 6.57 -8.41 8.66
CA LEU A 108 7.28 -8.61 9.94
C LEU A 108 6.41 -8.28 11.15
N LEU A 109 5.57 -7.25 11.05
CA LEU A 109 4.67 -6.85 12.15
C LEU A 109 3.28 -7.51 12.10
N GLY A 110 3.04 -8.40 11.15
CA GLY A 110 1.76 -9.09 11.01
C GLY A 110 0.60 -8.12 10.79
N ILE A 111 0.75 -7.20 9.84
CA ILE A 111 -0.32 -6.29 9.41
C ILE A 111 -0.42 -6.31 7.88
N ARG A 112 -1.60 -5.99 7.34
CA ARG A 112 -1.81 -5.87 5.89
C ARG A 112 -2.80 -4.79 5.54
N VAL A 113 -2.79 -4.37 4.28
CA VAL A 113 -3.79 -3.45 3.75
C VAL A 113 -4.91 -4.23 3.05
N VAL A 114 -6.14 -3.91 3.41
CA VAL A 114 -7.36 -4.40 2.76
C VAL A 114 -8.22 -3.20 2.33
N MET A 115 -9.16 -3.41 1.42
CA MET A 115 -10.16 -2.39 1.11
C MET A 115 -11.10 -2.20 2.31
N GLU A 116 -11.76 -1.04 2.41
CA GLU A 116 -12.80 -0.79 3.44
C GLU A 116 -13.92 -1.85 3.44
N THR A 117 -14.20 -2.46 2.28
CA THR A 117 -15.16 -3.56 2.15
C THR A 117 -14.60 -4.93 2.58
N GLY A 118 -13.41 -4.99 3.18
CA GLY A 118 -12.76 -6.22 3.64
C GLY A 118 -12.05 -7.03 2.56
N ARG A 119 -12.30 -6.75 1.27
CA ARG A 119 -11.65 -7.45 0.13
C ARG A 119 -10.16 -7.10 0.02
N ALA A 120 -9.42 -7.95 -0.69
CA ALA A 120 -8.00 -7.72 -1.00
C ALA A 120 -7.76 -6.36 -1.69
N VAL A 121 -6.63 -5.72 -1.38
CA VAL A 121 -6.26 -4.45 -2.00
C VAL A 121 -6.13 -4.59 -3.52
N THR A 122 -6.72 -3.65 -4.26
CA THR A 122 -6.58 -3.62 -5.72
C THR A 122 -5.25 -2.99 -6.12
N PRO A 123 -4.65 -3.36 -7.28
CA PRO A 123 -3.43 -2.70 -7.76
C PRO A 123 -3.59 -1.19 -7.87
N THR A 124 -4.77 -0.71 -8.28
CA THR A 124 -5.06 0.72 -8.26
C THR A 124 -5.00 1.29 -6.86
N ALA A 125 -5.71 0.70 -5.91
CA ALA A 125 -5.76 1.22 -4.56
C ALA A 125 -4.34 1.28 -3.95
N ALA A 126 -3.49 0.30 -4.26
CA ALA A 126 -2.06 0.33 -3.91
C ALA A 126 -1.32 1.49 -4.58
N ILE A 127 -1.53 1.76 -5.88
CA ILE A 127 -0.92 2.90 -6.59
C ILE A 127 -1.37 4.22 -5.96
N VAL A 128 -2.67 4.48 -5.88
CA VAL A 128 -3.23 5.76 -5.42
C VAL A 128 -2.75 6.08 -4.01
N ARG A 129 -2.84 5.10 -3.11
CA ARG A 129 -2.38 5.22 -1.73
C ARG A 129 -0.89 5.58 -1.63
N ASN A 130 -0.05 5.04 -2.52
CA ASN A 130 1.39 5.28 -2.50
C ASN A 130 1.82 6.49 -3.33
N LEU A 131 1.00 6.97 -4.26
CA LEU A 131 1.19 8.30 -4.87
C LEU A 131 0.91 9.39 -3.84
N VAL A 132 -0.19 9.29 -3.10
CA VAL A 132 -0.51 10.22 -2.00
C VAL A 132 0.53 10.14 -0.87
N ARG A 133 1.27 9.03 -0.77
CA ARG A 133 2.38 8.88 0.18
C ARG A 133 3.50 9.90 -0.02
N LEU A 134 3.70 10.39 -1.24
CA LEU A 134 4.62 11.49 -1.49
C LEU A 134 4.25 12.74 -0.69
N LEU A 135 2.96 13.01 -0.54
CA LEU A 135 2.45 14.16 0.20
C LEU A 135 2.39 13.91 1.70
N ASP A 136 1.96 12.72 2.14
CA ASP A 136 1.71 12.45 3.56
C ASP A 136 2.94 11.94 4.33
N CYS A 137 3.92 11.31 3.66
CA CYS A 137 5.11 10.73 4.29
C CYS A 137 6.44 11.29 3.77
N TYR A 138 6.52 11.78 2.52
CA TYR A 138 7.72 12.41 1.98
C TYR A 138 7.61 13.94 1.91
N PHE A 139 6.76 14.53 2.75
CA PHE A 139 6.64 15.98 2.82
C PHE A 139 8.00 16.59 3.21
N PRO A 140 8.54 17.53 2.41
CA PRO A 140 9.94 17.95 2.50
C PRO A 140 10.31 18.64 3.82
N LEU A 141 9.34 19.24 4.52
CA LEU A 141 9.57 19.91 5.81
C LEU A 141 9.60 18.93 6.99
N LEU A 142 8.73 17.92 7.00
CA LEU A 142 8.55 16.99 8.12
C LEU A 142 8.14 15.60 7.59
N PRO A 143 9.11 14.72 7.27
CA PRO A 143 8.82 13.37 6.79
C PRO A 143 7.98 12.57 7.81
N PHE A 144 7.04 11.76 7.32
CA PHE A 144 6.15 10.86 8.06
C PHE A 144 5.16 11.50 9.05
N LEU A 145 5.42 12.72 9.51
CA LEU A 145 4.63 13.39 10.56
C LEU A 145 3.20 13.71 10.11
N PRO A 146 2.92 14.28 8.92
CA PRO A 146 1.54 14.54 8.47
C PRO A 146 0.70 13.25 8.40
N GLY A 147 1.28 12.17 7.86
CA GLY A 147 0.63 10.86 7.79
C GLY A 147 0.36 10.25 9.17
N LEU A 148 1.30 10.36 10.11
CA LEU A 148 1.16 9.85 11.47
C LEU A 148 0.09 10.64 12.25
N VAL A 149 0.10 11.96 12.14
CA VAL A 149 -0.91 12.85 12.73
C VAL A 149 -2.30 12.51 12.21
N MET A 150 -2.44 12.31 10.89
CA MET A 150 -3.73 11.94 10.30
C MET A 150 -4.23 10.58 10.80
N VAL A 151 -3.35 9.58 10.90
CA VAL A 151 -3.69 8.26 11.44
C VAL A 151 -4.12 8.36 12.90
N PHE A 152 -3.50 9.23 13.69
CA PHE A 152 -3.85 9.41 15.10
C PHE A 152 -5.20 10.14 15.28
N LEU A 153 -5.49 11.13 14.44
CA LEU A 153 -6.70 11.94 14.53
C LEU A 153 -7.94 11.27 13.91
N HIS A 154 -7.75 10.31 13.00
CA HIS A 154 -8.87 9.73 12.27
C HIS A 154 -9.46 8.49 12.96
N ASN A 155 -10.79 8.42 13.04
CA ASN A 155 -11.54 7.38 13.78
C ASN A 155 -11.24 5.93 13.35
N HIS A 156 -10.78 5.71 12.11
CA HIS A 156 -10.42 4.39 11.57
C HIS A 156 -8.90 4.18 11.41
N ASN A 157 -8.07 5.02 12.06
CA ASN A 157 -6.61 5.00 11.94
C ASN A 157 -6.11 5.07 10.48
N GLN A 158 -6.77 5.84 9.61
CA GLN A 158 -6.42 5.96 8.18
C GLN A 158 -5.57 7.22 7.94
N ARG A 159 -4.53 7.10 7.09
CA ARG A 159 -3.82 8.27 6.55
C ARG A 159 -4.49 8.82 5.29
N LEU A 160 -4.01 9.96 4.79
CA LEU A 160 -4.53 10.60 3.57
C LEU A 160 -4.54 9.64 2.37
N GLY A 161 -3.47 8.86 2.18
CA GLY A 161 -3.42 7.86 1.10
C GLY A 161 -4.39 6.69 1.28
N ASP A 162 -4.68 6.30 2.52
CA ASP A 162 -5.63 5.21 2.81
C ASP A 162 -7.06 5.67 2.56
N LEU A 163 -7.37 6.90 2.98
CA LEU A 163 -8.61 7.59 2.67
C LEU A 163 -8.78 7.71 1.17
N ALA A 164 -7.78 8.24 0.44
CA ALA A 164 -7.86 8.39 -1.00
C ALA A 164 -8.13 7.05 -1.72
N ALA A 165 -7.54 5.96 -1.25
CA ALA A 165 -7.69 4.65 -1.87
C ALA A 165 -8.89 3.82 -1.37
N GLY A 166 -9.61 4.26 -0.33
CA GLY A 166 -10.67 3.47 0.30
C GLY A 166 -10.14 2.19 0.94
N THR A 167 -9.03 2.30 1.66
CA THR A 167 -8.32 1.16 2.25
C THR A 167 -8.13 1.33 3.75
N ILE A 168 -8.02 0.21 4.45
CA ILE A 168 -7.74 0.15 5.88
C ILE A 168 -6.57 -0.81 6.13
N VAL A 169 -5.86 -0.59 7.22
CA VAL A 169 -4.77 -1.48 7.65
C VAL A 169 -5.27 -2.32 8.80
N VAL A 170 -5.22 -3.64 8.62
CA VAL A 170 -5.72 -4.61 9.59
C VAL A 170 -4.57 -5.44 10.12
N ARG A 171 -4.72 -5.90 11.36
CA ARG A 171 -3.82 -6.92 11.91
C ARG A 171 -4.06 -8.25 11.22
N ASP A 172 -2.96 -8.87 10.86
CA ASP A 172 -2.87 -10.08 10.06
C ASP A 172 -1.82 -10.94 10.74
N ARG A 173 -2.21 -11.62 11.82
CA ARG A 173 -1.31 -12.50 12.57
C ARG A 173 -1.38 -13.91 11.99
N PRO A 174 -0.32 -14.38 11.30
CA PRO A 174 -0.20 -15.74 10.84
C PRO A 174 0.82 -16.45 11.75
N ALA A 175 0.42 -16.87 12.94
CA ALA A 175 1.14 -17.87 13.72
C ALA A 175 0.23 -18.36 14.86
N ASP A 176 -0.03 -19.67 14.86
CA ASP A 176 -0.72 -20.49 15.87
C ASP A 176 -2.17 -20.12 16.18
N TRP A 177 -3.03 -20.35 15.20
CA TRP A 177 -4.49 -20.30 15.35
C TRP A 177 -5.13 -21.66 15.67
N GLY A 178 -4.35 -22.64 16.11
CA GLY A 178 -4.95 -23.86 16.65
C GLY A 178 -5.80 -23.51 17.87
N LEU A 179 -7.06 -23.93 17.90
CA LEU A 179 -7.66 -24.29 19.18
C LEU A 179 -6.63 -25.27 19.80
N GLY A 180 -5.94 -24.90 20.89
CA GLY A 180 -5.01 -25.81 21.58
C GLY A 180 -5.72 -27.12 21.94
N PRO A 181 -5.02 -28.24 22.23
CA PRO A 181 -5.66 -29.54 22.49
C PRO A 181 -6.90 -29.36 23.37
N ALA A 182 -8.01 -30.02 23.02
CA ALA A 182 -9.23 -29.97 23.81
C ALA A 182 -8.84 -30.05 25.29
N PRO A 183 -9.34 -29.16 26.18
CA PRO A 183 -8.97 -29.23 27.58
C PRO A 183 -9.14 -30.70 28.00
N LEU A 184 -8.03 -31.38 28.28
CA LEU A 184 -8.12 -32.64 28.99
C LEU A 184 -8.93 -32.28 30.24
N PRO A 185 -9.96 -33.05 30.60
CA PRO A 185 -10.66 -32.81 31.86
C PRO A 185 -9.57 -32.76 32.93
N ALA A 186 -9.28 -31.56 33.42
CA ALA A 186 -8.16 -31.38 34.30
C ALA A 186 -8.48 -32.17 35.57
N ASP A 187 -7.56 -33.02 36.00
CA ASP A 187 -7.49 -33.53 37.37
C ASP A 187 -7.12 -32.37 38.32
N GLU A 188 -7.80 -31.22 38.21
CA GLU A 188 -7.85 -30.28 39.32
C GLU A 188 -8.61 -31.00 40.43
N PRO A 189 -8.07 -31.03 41.66
CA PRO A 189 -8.79 -31.57 42.80
C PRO A 189 -10.03 -30.71 43.01
N VAL A 190 -11.13 -31.16 42.42
CA VAL A 190 -12.45 -30.66 42.69
C VAL A 190 -12.60 -30.75 44.21
N GLU A 191 -12.72 -29.61 44.90
CA GLU A 191 -13.21 -29.60 46.27
C GLU A 191 -14.64 -30.16 46.23
N THR A 192 -14.75 -31.48 46.40
CA THR A 192 -16.00 -32.22 46.39
C THR A 192 -16.70 -32.01 47.71
N GLY A 193 -17.64 -31.06 47.74
CA GLY A 193 -18.59 -30.89 48.82
C GLY A 193 -19.92 -30.36 48.28
N PRO A 194 -21.06 -30.72 48.90
CA PRO A 194 -22.34 -30.10 48.55
C PRO A 194 -22.27 -28.58 48.81
N PRO A 195 -22.96 -27.75 48.01
CA PRO A 195 -23.09 -26.33 48.29
C PRO A 195 -23.69 -26.13 49.68
N GLU A 196 -23.09 -25.23 50.44
CA GLU A 196 -23.46 -24.88 51.81
C GLU A 196 -24.60 -23.85 51.82
N LEU A 197 -24.71 -23.04 50.75
CA LEU A 197 -25.82 -22.12 50.53
C LEU A 197 -26.92 -22.75 49.68
N SER A 198 -28.18 -22.40 49.96
CA SER A 198 -29.29 -22.66 49.05
C SER A 198 -29.22 -21.80 47.78
N ASP A 199 -29.97 -22.17 46.74
CA ASP A 199 -29.97 -21.43 45.46
C ASP A 199 -30.48 -19.99 45.60
N ASP A 200 -31.43 -19.75 46.51
CA ASP A 200 -31.94 -18.41 46.78
C ASP A 200 -30.93 -17.56 47.55
N GLU A 201 -30.23 -18.15 48.53
CA GLU A 201 -29.17 -17.49 49.28
C GLU A 201 -27.98 -17.14 48.38
N PHE A 202 -27.58 -18.05 47.49
CA PHE A 202 -26.52 -17.77 46.51
C PHE A 202 -26.91 -16.66 45.54
N ARG A 203 -28.14 -16.67 45.01
CA ARG A 203 -28.64 -15.60 44.13
C ARG A 203 -28.76 -14.25 44.83
N LEU A 204 -29.04 -14.24 46.13
CA LEU A 204 -29.07 -13.04 46.94
C LEU A 204 -27.65 -12.47 47.11
N LEU A 205 -26.69 -13.33 47.45
CA LEU A 205 -25.29 -12.97 47.62
C LEU A 205 -24.68 -12.46 46.31
N ASP A 206 -24.94 -13.13 45.20
CA ASP A 206 -24.45 -12.75 43.86
C ASP A 206 -24.99 -11.38 43.42
N ARG A 207 -26.31 -11.15 43.57
CA ARG A 207 -26.93 -9.86 43.27
C ARG A 207 -26.43 -8.74 44.18
N PHE A 208 -26.18 -9.04 45.45
CA PHE A 208 -25.64 -8.07 46.39
C PHE A 208 -24.22 -7.67 45.99
N LEU A 209 -23.31 -8.62 45.79
CA LEU A 209 -21.91 -8.34 45.42
C LEU A 209 -21.80 -7.62 44.07
N ALA A 210 -22.63 -7.99 43.09
CA ALA A 210 -22.68 -7.31 41.78
C ALA A 210 -23.11 -5.84 41.86
N ARG A 211 -23.89 -5.46 42.89
CA ARG A 211 -24.42 -4.10 43.10
C ARG A 211 -23.80 -3.37 44.28
N ALA A 212 -22.93 -4.01 45.05
CA ALA A 212 -22.38 -3.47 46.29
C ALA A 212 -21.69 -2.11 46.05
N GLY A 213 -20.93 -1.96 44.96
CA GLY A 213 -20.29 -0.69 44.58
C GLY A 213 -21.22 0.41 44.06
N GLN A 214 -22.53 0.16 43.95
CA GLN A 214 -23.54 1.12 43.51
C GLN A 214 -24.52 1.51 44.63
N LEU A 215 -24.43 0.88 45.81
CA LEU A 215 -25.29 1.16 46.96
C LEU A 215 -24.75 2.32 47.78
N ASP A 216 -25.63 2.98 48.54
CA ASP A 216 -25.23 3.98 49.53
C ASP A 216 -24.25 3.33 50.54
N PRO A 217 -23.10 3.97 50.87
CA PRO A 217 -22.08 3.37 51.74
C PRO A 217 -22.59 2.94 53.11
N ALA A 218 -23.54 3.67 53.70
CA ALA A 218 -24.11 3.33 55.01
C ALA A 218 -25.06 2.13 54.91
N LEU A 219 -25.79 2.00 53.80
CA LEU A 219 -26.65 0.85 53.51
C LEU A 219 -25.83 -0.39 53.15
N GLN A 220 -24.78 -0.23 52.34
CA GLN A 220 -23.86 -1.31 51.97
C GLN A 220 -23.22 -1.92 53.21
N LEU A 221 -22.68 -1.09 54.12
CA LEU A 221 -22.08 -1.57 55.36
C LEU A 221 -23.09 -2.35 56.21
N ARG A 222 -24.31 -1.83 56.40
CA ARG A 222 -25.37 -2.52 57.15
C ARG A 222 -25.75 -3.87 56.52
N MET A 223 -25.91 -3.92 55.20
CA MET A 223 -26.28 -5.15 54.48
C MET A 223 -25.15 -6.18 54.46
N THR A 224 -23.89 -5.75 54.27
CA THR A 224 -22.72 -6.63 54.40
C THR A 224 -22.67 -7.24 55.79
N THR A 225 -22.79 -6.44 56.85
CA THR A 225 -22.70 -6.95 58.23
C THR A 225 -23.84 -7.93 58.54
N GLU A 226 -25.07 -7.64 58.12
CA GLU A 226 -26.21 -8.52 58.36
C GLU A 226 -26.11 -9.83 57.59
N LEU A 227 -25.72 -9.79 56.31
CA LEU A 227 -25.52 -10.98 55.49
C LEU A 227 -24.33 -11.82 55.99
N ALA A 228 -23.22 -11.18 56.36
CA ALA A 228 -22.06 -11.86 56.90
C ALA A 228 -22.41 -12.58 58.20
N ARG A 229 -23.08 -11.91 59.15
CA ARG A 229 -23.54 -12.51 60.41
C ARG A 229 -24.44 -13.73 60.16
N ARG A 230 -25.45 -13.56 59.28
CA ARG A 230 -26.41 -14.62 58.94
C ARG A 230 -25.76 -15.88 58.37
N PHE A 231 -24.68 -15.74 57.60
CA PHE A 231 -23.96 -16.87 57.02
C PHE A 231 -22.85 -17.39 57.93
N GLN A 232 -22.18 -16.54 58.69
CA GLN A 232 -21.05 -16.91 59.55
C GLN A 232 -21.48 -17.81 60.70
N ASP A 233 -22.70 -17.65 61.21
CA ASP A 233 -23.29 -18.52 62.24
C ASP A 233 -23.48 -19.97 61.73
N ARG A 234 -23.72 -20.14 60.42
CA ARG A 234 -23.94 -21.45 59.78
C ARG A 234 -22.70 -22.01 59.09
N ILE A 235 -21.81 -21.13 58.62
CA ILE A 235 -20.65 -21.45 57.78
C ILE A 235 -19.44 -20.66 58.32
N PRO A 236 -18.83 -21.10 59.41
CA PRO A 236 -17.70 -20.40 60.01
C PRO A 236 -16.47 -20.47 59.09
N ARG A 237 -15.90 -19.31 58.74
CA ARG A 237 -14.63 -19.19 57.99
C ARG A 237 -13.73 -18.14 58.65
N ARG A 238 -12.42 -18.38 58.63
CA ARG A 238 -11.43 -17.42 59.15
C ARG A 238 -11.14 -16.35 58.10
N THR A 239 -11.75 -15.18 58.26
CA THR A 239 -11.50 -13.97 57.45
C THR A 239 -11.38 -12.75 58.35
N ALA A 240 -10.69 -11.70 57.86
CA ALA A 240 -10.37 -10.51 58.65
C ALA A 240 -11.55 -9.52 58.77
N ASP A 241 -12.42 -9.45 57.75
CA ASP A 241 -13.59 -8.56 57.73
C ASP A 241 -14.81 -9.23 57.05
N ALA A 242 -15.97 -8.58 57.18
CA ALA A 242 -17.26 -9.08 56.70
C ALA A 242 -17.35 -9.09 55.16
N ASP A 243 -16.70 -8.15 54.48
CA ASP A 243 -16.65 -8.10 53.02
C ASP A 243 -15.78 -9.24 52.45
N ALA A 244 -14.59 -9.49 53.02
CA ALA A 244 -13.76 -10.62 52.62
C ALA A 244 -14.42 -11.96 52.95
N TYR A 245 -15.18 -12.04 54.05
CA TYR A 245 -15.99 -13.21 54.36
C TYR A 245 -16.98 -13.52 53.23
N LEU A 246 -17.80 -12.55 52.83
CA LEU A 246 -18.82 -12.73 51.80
C LEU A 246 -18.21 -13.01 50.42
N ALA A 247 -17.11 -12.34 50.06
CA ALA A 247 -16.39 -12.60 48.81
C ALA A 247 -15.77 -14.01 48.77
N ALA A 248 -15.16 -14.46 49.89
CA ALA A 248 -14.59 -15.80 50.00
C ALA A 248 -15.68 -16.89 49.99
N LEU A 249 -16.83 -16.62 50.62
CA LEU A 249 -18.00 -17.50 50.60
C LEU A 249 -18.56 -17.64 49.18
N HIS A 250 -18.76 -16.53 48.47
CA HIS A 250 -19.24 -16.52 47.08
C HIS A 250 -18.29 -17.27 46.15
N ALA A 251 -16.98 -17.02 46.24
CA ALA A 251 -15.99 -17.69 45.41
C ALA A 251 -15.95 -19.20 45.65
N ALA A 252 -16.09 -19.65 46.90
CA ALA A 252 -16.14 -21.09 47.21
C ALA A 252 -17.44 -21.76 46.76
N GLU A 253 -18.58 -21.09 46.93
CA GLU A 253 -19.87 -21.58 46.40
C GLU A 253 -19.85 -21.64 44.87
N GLN A 254 -19.26 -20.66 44.20
CA GLN A 254 -19.10 -20.65 42.75
C GLN A 254 -18.23 -21.83 42.26
N ARG A 255 -17.16 -22.17 42.99
CA ARG A 255 -16.34 -23.37 42.71
C ARG A 255 -17.11 -24.68 42.94
N LYS A 256 -17.81 -24.84 44.07
CA LYS A 256 -18.62 -26.04 44.39
C LYS A 256 -19.82 -26.22 43.46
N ARG A 257 -20.43 -25.11 43.01
CA ARG A 257 -21.55 -25.11 42.06
C ARG A 257 -21.07 -25.32 40.62
N GLY A 258 -19.86 -24.86 40.29
CA GLY A 258 -19.16 -25.20 39.05
C GLY A 258 -18.80 -26.69 38.96
N SER A 259 -18.43 -27.33 40.08
CA SER A 259 -18.09 -28.75 40.09
C SER A 259 -19.30 -29.70 40.09
N ARG A 260 -20.42 -29.32 40.73
CA ARG A 260 -21.69 -30.06 40.62
C ARG A 260 -22.24 -30.09 39.20
N PHE A 261 -21.87 -29.12 38.36
CA PHE A 261 -22.19 -29.11 36.94
C PHE A 261 -21.52 -30.29 36.21
N ALA A 262 -20.30 -30.70 36.60
CA ALA A 262 -19.65 -31.89 36.06
C ALA A 262 -20.31 -33.20 36.54
N THR A 263 -20.85 -33.26 37.76
CA THR A 263 -21.49 -34.48 38.30
C THR A 263 -22.93 -34.67 37.81
N ARG A 264 -23.71 -33.59 37.62
CA ARG A 264 -25.05 -33.67 36.99
C ARG A 264 -25.02 -33.87 35.48
N VAL A 265 -23.89 -33.64 34.81
CA VAL A 265 -23.69 -34.03 33.41
C VAL A 265 -23.85 -35.54 33.19
N ARG A 266 -23.74 -36.37 34.25
CA ARG A 266 -24.06 -37.80 34.22
C ARG A 266 -25.55 -38.15 34.38
N ALA A 267 -26.35 -37.26 34.97
CA ALA A 267 -27.78 -37.45 35.25
C ALA A 267 -28.57 -36.26 34.69
N GLY A 268 -28.84 -36.32 33.39
CA GLY A 268 -29.29 -35.20 32.59
C GLY A 268 -30.56 -34.51 33.09
N ALA A 269 -30.45 -33.23 33.43
CA ALA A 269 -31.47 -32.20 33.20
C ALA A 269 -30.92 -30.81 33.57
N ALA A 270 -31.14 -29.85 32.67
CA ALA A 270 -30.98 -28.39 32.83
C ALA A 270 -29.55 -27.79 32.88
N GLY A 271 -28.96 -27.62 31.69
CA GLY A 271 -27.75 -26.81 31.41
C GLY A 271 -27.59 -26.55 29.91
N ARG A 272 -28.70 -26.22 29.23
CA ARG A 272 -28.83 -26.30 27.76
C ARG A 272 -27.86 -25.40 26.97
N THR A 273 -27.37 -24.28 27.49
CA THR A 273 -26.61 -23.33 26.67
C THR A 273 -25.11 -23.66 26.62
N THR A 274 -24.48 -23.95 27.77
CA THR A 274 -23.04 -24.27 27.85
C THR A 274 -22.71 -25.67 27.34
N VAL A 275 -23.55 -26.68 27.63
CA VAL A 275 -23.37 -28.04 27.10
C VAL A 275 -23.60 -28.10 25.58
N THR A 276 -24.54 -27.29 25.07
CA THR A 276 -24.74 -27.17 23.61
C THR A 276 -23.58 -26.41 22.97
N ALA A 277 -23.05 -25.37 23.62
CA ALA A 277 -21.85 -24.67 23.17
C ALA A 277 -20.62 -25.60 23.10
N GLU A 278 -20.33 -26.35 24.15
CA GLU A 278 -19.18 -27.26 24.19
C GLU A 278 -19.31 -28.42 23.19
N ARG A 279 -20.48 -29.05 23.08
CA ARG A 279 -20.75 -30.10 22.07
C ARG A 279 -20.69 -29.56 20.64
N PHE A 280 -21.20 -28.34 20.43
CA PHE A 280 -21.13 -27.65 19.14
C PHE A 280 -19.66 -27.43 18.73
N VAL A 281 -18.83 -26.92 19.64
CA VAL A 281 -17.39 -26.73 19.38
C VAL A 281 -16.70 -28.06 19.13
N ALA A 282 -16.89 -29.06 19.99
CA ALA A 282 -16.24 -30.35 19.85
C ALA A 282 -16.60 -31.05 18.53
N GLY A 283 -17.86 -31.00 18.10
CA GLY A 283 -18.33 -31.65 16.87
C GLY A 283 -17.94 -30.93 15.58
N LYS A 284 -17.64 -29.64 15.61
CA LYS A 284 -17.35 -28.83 14.41
C LYS A 284 -15.88 -28.45 14.25
N ARG A 285 -15.07 -28.60 15.30
CA ARG A 285 -13.67 -28.20 15.34
C ARG A 285 -12.83 -28.75 14.18
N ASP A 286 -12.96 -30.04 13.87
CA ASP A 286 -12.18 -30.66 12.79
C ASP A 286 -12.59 -30.13 11.42
N ALA A 287 -13.89 -29.88 11.22
CA ALA A 287 -14.41 -29.29 10.00
C ALA A 287 -13.91 -27.85 9.81
N TRP A 288 -13.86 -27.06 10.89
CA TRP A 288 -13.30 -25.71 10.86
C TRP A 288 -11.80 -25.72 10.53
N ALA A 289 -11.03 -26.62 11.16
CA ALA A 289 -9.60 -26.77 10.88
C ALA A 289 -9.33 -27.21 9.42
N ALA A 290 -10.11 -28.14 8.90
CA ALA A 290 -10.02 -28.58 7.51
C ALA A 290 -10.36 -27.46 6.52
N PHE A 291 -11.45 -26.70 6.76
CA PHE A 291 -11.79 -25.55 5.93
C PHE A 291 -10.71 -24.47 5.98
N GLN A 292 -10.15 -24.22 7.16
CA GLN A 292 -9.09 -23.24 7.34
C GLN A 292 -7.82 -23.58 6.59
N ALA A 293 -7.41 -24.86 6.58
CA ALA A 293 -6.27 -25.30 5.78
C ALA A 293 -6.46 -25.01 4.29
N VAL A 294 -7.67 -25.29 3.76
CA VAL A 294 -8.01 -25.01 2.36
C VAL A 294 -8.09 -23.51 2.09
N ALA A 295 -8.76 -22.74 2.96
CA ALA A 295 -8.89 -21.29 2.83
C ALA A 295 -7.51 -20.61 2.86
N THR A 296 -6.60 -21.03 3.75
CA THR A 296 -5.23 -20.51 3.84
C THR A 296 -4.43 -20.87 2.59
N ARG A 297 -4.58 -22.07 2.04
CA ARG A 297 -3.94 -22.47 0.78
C ARG A 297 -4.43 -21.61 -0.39
N MET A 298 -5.74 -21.39 -0.50
CA MET A 298 -6.33 -20.50 -1.51
C MET A 298 -5.94 -19.04 -1.31
N GLU A 299 -5.74 -18.61 -0.07
CA GLU A 299 -5.26 -17.27 0.23
C GLU A 299 -3.83 -17.03 -0.30
N HIS A 300 -3.01 -18.06 -0.43
CA HIS A 300 -1.67 -17.95 -1.03
C HIS A 300 -1.67 -18.23 -2.53
N ALA A 301 -2.33 -19.30 -2.99
CA ALA A 301 -2.26 -19.78 -4.37
C ALA A 301 -3.40 -19.26 -5.29
N GLY A 302 -4.42 -18.61 -4.72
CA GLY A 302 -5.60 -18.13 -5.44
C GLY A 302 -6.62 -19.23 -5.76
N VAL A 303 -7.76 -18.83 -6.36
CA VAL A 303 -8.87 -19.75 -6.69
C VAL A 303 -8.46 -20.81 -7.73
N GLY A 304 -7.44 -20.55 -8.55
CA GLY A 304 -6.90 -21.50 -9.52
C GLY A 304 -6.18 -22.71 -8.89
N ALA A 305 -5.97 -22.72 -7.57
CA ALA A 305 -5.48 -23.88 -6.84
C ALA A 305 -6.57 -24.93 -6.56
N LEU A 306 -7.83 -24.63 -6.86
CA LEU A 306 -8.95 -25.56 -6.81
C LEU A 306 -9.32 -26.02 -8.22
N ALA A 307 -9.67 -27.29 -8.36
CA ALA A 307 -10.32 -27.77 -9.57
C ALA A 307 -11.69 -27.09 -9.74
N PRO A 308 -12.19 -26.88 -10.97
CA PRO A 308 -13.47 -26.20 -11.21
C PRO A 308 -14.67 -26.79 -10.44
N GLY A 309 -14.67 -28.10 -10.21
CA GLY A 309 -15.70 -28.79 -9.42
C GLY A 309 -15.62 -28.57 -7.90
N GLU A 310 -14.50 -28.07 -7.37
CA GLU A 310 -14.29 -27.87 -5.93
C GLU A 310 -14.75 -26.48 -5.46
N ILE A 311 -14.91 -25.51 -6.38
CA ILE A 311 -15.32 -24.13 -6.06
C ILE A 311 -16.71 -24.07 -5.41
N PRO A 312 -17.76 -24.76 -5.94
CA PRO A 312 -19.07 -24.78 -5.29
C PRO A 312 -19.04 -25.42 -3.90
N ALA A 313 -18.26 -26.50 -3.74
CA ALA A 313 -18.09 -27.19 -2.46
C ALA A 313 -17.35 -26.31 -1.43
N PHE A 314 -16.41 -25.49 -1.87
CA PHE A 314 -15.74 -24.50 -1.02
C PHE A 314 -16.70 -23.39 -0.59
N ALA A 315 -17.51 -22.83 -1.52
CA ALA A 315 -18.50 -21.80 -1.20
C ALA A 315 -19.58 -22.32 -0.23
N ALA A 316 -20.01 -23.58 -0.37
CA ALA A 316 -20.92 -24.22 0.57
C ALA A 316 -20.32 -24.34 1.98
N ARG A 317 -19.07 -24.84 2.08
CA ARG A 317 -18.35 -24.90 3.37
C ARG A 317 -18.14 -23.53 3.99
N TYR A 318 -17.84 -22.51 3.20
CA TYR A 318 -17.74 -21.13 3.67
C TYR A 318 -19.04 -20.64 4.32
N ARG A 319 -20.19 -20.82 3.66
CA ARG A 319 -21.50 -20.46 4.23
C ARG A 319 -21.80 -21.22 5.52
N GLU A 320 -21.44 -22.49 5.57
CA GLU A 320 -21.61 -23.31 6.78
C GLU A 320 -20.80 -22.76 7.96
N VAL A 321 -19.53 -22.41 7.75
CA VAL A 321 -18.67 -21.84 8.80
C VAL A 321 -19.14 -20.43 9.21
N ALA A 322 -19.68 -19.64 8.27
CA ALA A 322 -20.30 -18.35 8.57
C ALA A 322 -21.56 -18.51 9.46
N ALA A 323 -22.39 -19.51 9.17
CA ALA A 323 -23.53 -19.86 10.02
C ALA A 323 -23.08 -20.40 11.39
N ASP A 324 -21.99 -21.16 11.45
CA ASP A 324 -21.38 -21.62 12.70
C ASP A 324 -20.92 -20.45 13.58
N LEU A 325 -20.34 -19.40 13.00
CA LEU A 325 -19.98 -18.18 13.73
C LEU A 325 -21.22 -17.48 14.32
N ALA A 326 -22.30 -17.35 13.55
CA ALA A 326 -23.55 -16.77 14.06
C ALA A 326 -24.14 -17.60 15.21
N ARG A 327 -24.09 -18.93 15.10
CA ARG A 327 -24.49 -19.86 16.19
C ARG A 327 -23.59 -19.74 17.41
N ALA A 328 -22.27 -19.65 17.23
CA ALA A 328 -21.31 -19.53 18.31
C ALA A 328 -21.54 -18.26 19.16
N ARG A 329 -21.86 -17.14 18.50
CA ARG A 329 -22.24 -15.89 19.18
C ARG A 329 -23.54 -16.03 19.96
N THR A 330 -24.52 -16.73 19.39
CA THR A 330 -25.84 -16.95 20.01
C THR A 330 -25.76 -17.89 21.23
N TYR A 331 -24.91 -18.91 21.17
CA TYR A 331 -24.70 -19.87 22.26
C TYR A 331 -23.78 -19.36 23.37
N GLY A 332 -23.16 -18.18 23.21
CA GLY A 332 -22.23 -17.65 24.20
C GLY A 332 -20.99 -18.52 24.39
N VAL A 333 -20.48 -19.11 23.30
CA VAL A 333 -19.27 -19.93 23.30
C VAL A 333 -18.06 -19.08 23.75
N ASP A 334 -17.02 -19.72 24.30
CA ASP A 334 -15.76 -19.06 24.70
C ASP A 334 -15.33 -18.01 23.65
N PRO A 335 -15.04 -16.75 24.06
CA PRO A 335 -14.62 -15.69 23.16
C PRO A 335 -13.46 -16.07 22.24
N ARG A 336 -12.56 -16.96 22.66
CA ARG A 336 -11.44 -17.47 21.84
C ARG A 336 -11.93 -18.26 20.63
N VAL A 337 -13.02 -19.02 20.77
CA VAL A 337 -13.63 -19.79 19.68
C VAL A 337 -14.35 -18.86 18.71
N ILE A 338 -15.05 -17.85 19.22
CA ILE A 338 -15.69 -16.83 18.39
C ILE A 338 -14.62 -16.08 17.57
N GLU A 339 -13.54 -15.64 18.20
CA GLU A 339 -12.41 -14.98 17.53
C GLU A 339 -11.75 -15.88 16.48
N TYR A 340 -11.60 -17.18 16.77
CA TYR A 340 -11.14 -18.17 15.80
C TYR A 340 -12.07 -18.25 14.59
N LEU A 341 -13.38 -18.42 14.81
CA LEU A 341 -14.37 -18.51 13.74
C LEU A 341 -14.46 -17.23 12.89
N GLU A 342 -14.41 -16.05 13.50
CA GLU A 342 -14.34 -14.76 12.80
C GLU A 342 -13.18 -14.72 11.79
N ARG A 343 -12.01 -15.21 12.21
CA ARG A 343 -10.82 -15.27 11.35
C ARG A 343 -10.96 -16.31 10.24
N VAL A 344 -11.49 -17.49 10.54
CA VAL A 344 -11.71 -18.55 9.53
C VAL A 344 -12.71 -18.08 8.46
N VAL A 345 -13.80 -17.44 8.86
CA VAL A 345 -14.77 -16.82 7.95
C VAL A 345 -14.11 -15.71 7.14
N SER A 346 -13.29 -14.87 7.76
CA SER A 346 -12.54 -13.82 7.05
C SER A 346 -11.60 -14.40 5.98
N ALA A 347 -10.87 -15.47 6.30
CA ALA A 347 -9.97 -16.14 5.36
C ALA A 347 -10.76 -16.75 4.19
N GLY A 348 -11.87 -17.43 4.47
CA GLY A 348 -12.77 -17.98 3.46
C GLY A 348 -13.40 -16.93 2.56
N HIS A 349 -13.87 -15.83 3.16
CA HIS A 349 -14.42 -14.69 2.43
C HIS A 349 -13.37 -14.08 1.49
N ASN A 350 -12.16 -13.85 2.00
CA ASN A 350 -11.06 -13.35 1.20
C ASN A 350 -10.66 -14.33 0.09
N ALA A 351 -10.68 -15.64 0.33
CA ALA A 351 -10.39 -16.63 -0.71
C ALA A 351 -11.45 -16.64 -1.83
N LEU A 352 -12.73 -16.51 -1.48
CA LEU A 352 -13.86 -16.58 -2.42
C LEU A 352 -14.07 -15.28 -3.20
N TYR A 353 -13.96 -14.13 -2.51
CA TYR A 353 -14.27 -12.80 -3.06
C TYR A 353 -13.04 -11.97 -3.42
N ARG A 354 -11.82 -12.48 -3.20
CA ARG A 354 -10.64 -11.89 -3.85
C ARG A 354 -10.89 -11.91 -5.34
N ALA A 355 -10.89 -10.71 -5.94
CA ALA A 355 -11.15 -10.46 -7.35
C ALA A 355 -10.54 -11.60 -8.19
N ARG A 356 -11.42 -12.37 -8.86
CA ARG A 356 -11.12 -13.51 -9.74
C ARG A 356 -9.70 -13.40 -10.26
N GLY A 357 -8.85 -14.29 -9.75
CA GLY A 357 -7.42 -14.29 -10.02
C GLY A 357 -7.14 -14.29 -11.51
N ARG A 358 -6.50 -13.23 -11.97
CA ARG A 358 -5.31 -13.24 -12.83
C ARG A 358 -5.12 -14.52 -13.67
N GLY A 359 -5.60 -14.51 -14.90
CA GLY A 359 -4.64 -14.74 -15.98
C GLY A 359 -3.64 -13.58 -15.89
N ARG A 360 -2.36 -13.84 -15.63
CA ARG A 360 -1.32 -12.80 -15.79
C ARG A 360 -1.50 -12.28 -17.22
N ALA A 361 -2.12 -11.12 -17.41
CA ALA A 361 -2.09 -10.47 -18.71
C ALA A 361 -0.60 -10.33 -19.04
N PRO A 362 -0.13 -10.93 -20.15
CA PRO A 362 1.29 -10.95 -20.45
C PRO A 362 1.81 -9.52 -20.45
N VAL A 363 3.02 -9.28 -19.95
CA VAL A 363 3.63 -7.94 -19.89
C VAL A 363 3.51 -7.23 -21.26
N ALA A 364 3.59 -8.00 -22.34
CA ALA A 364 3.34 -7.54 -23.71
C ALA A 364 1.97 -6.85 -23.92
N ARG A 365 0.88 -7.30 -23.29
CA ARG A 365 -0.43 -6.64 -23.38
C ARG A 365 -0.39 -5.25 -22.76
N TYR A 366 0.21 -5.12 -21.57
CA TYR A 366 0.35 -3.82 -20.92
C TYR A 366 1.22 -2.89 -21.74
N LEU A 367 2.39 -3.38 -22.16
CA LEU A 367 3.37 -2.61 -22.92
C LEU A 367 2.77 -2.12 -24.25
N LEU A 368 2.17 -3.00 -25.04
CA LEU A 368 1.76 -2.74 -26.42
C LEU A 368 0.31 -2.25 -26.57
N ARG A 369 -0.53 -2.36 -25.53
CA ARG A 369 -1.95 -1.96 -25.60
C ARG A 369 -2.36 -1.01 -24.50
N ASP A 370 -2.23 -1.40 -23.23
CA ASP A 370 -2.79 -0.60 -22.13
C ASP A 370 -2.03 0.72 -21.88
N PHE A 371 -0.70 0.73 -22.03
CA PHE A 371 0.12 1.93 -21.91
C PHE A 371 -0.11 2.95 -23.04
N PRO A 372 -0.03 2.59 -24.34
CA PRO A 372 -0.29 3.55 -25.40
C PRO A 372 -1.74 4.02 -25.40
N ALA A 373 -2.70 3.15 -25.05
CA ALA A 373 -4.10 3.54 -24.90
C ALA A 373 -4.29 4.63 -23.84
N ALA A 374 -3.60 4.52 -22.70
CA ALA A 374 -3.65 5.56 -21.66
C ALA A 374 -3.09 6.90 -22.15
N VAL A 375 -2.05 6.89 -22.98
CA VAL A 375 -1.49 8.11 -23.60
C VAL A 375 -2.49 8.73 -24.56
N VAL A 376 -3.07 7.94 -25.48
CA VAL A 376 -4.05 8.41 -26.46
C VAL A 376 -5.32 8.93 -25.79
N GLN A 377 -5.82 8.24 -24.76
CA GLN A 377 -6.95 8.70 -23.94
C GLN A 377 -6.67 10.06 -23.25
N SER A 378 -5.40 10.44 -23.14
CA SER A 378 -4.91 11.63 -22.45
C SER A 378 -4.30 12.67 -23.38
N TRP A 379 -4.59 12.58 -24.68
CA TRP A 379 -3.92 13.39 -25.70
C TRP A 379 -4.05 14.90 -25.44
N ARG A 380 -5.14 15.38 -24.85
CA ARG A 380 -5.34 16.81 -24.53
C ARG A 380 -4.35 17.29 -23.48
N GLN A 381 -4.14 16.50 -22.42
CA GLN A 381 -3.19 16.83 -21.36
C GLN A 381 -1.74 16.70 -21.86
N VAL A 382 -1.46 15.70 -22.69
CA VAL A 382 -0.15 15.54 -23.34
C VAL A 382 0.13 16.73 -24.27
N LEU A 383 -0.84 17.14 -25.09
CA LEU A 383 -0.73 18.31 -25.96
C LEU A 383 -0.50 19.59 -25.15
N ALA A 384 -1.23 19.79 -24.06
CA ALA A 384 -1.02 20.93 -23.17
C ALA A 384 0.42 20.94 -22.61
N ALA A 385 0.93 19.78 -22.17
CA ALA A 385 2.32 19.65 -21.71
C ALA A 385 3.33 19.92 -22.84
N SER A 386 3.09 19.41 -24.05
CA SER A 386 3.92 19.68 -25.22
C SER A 386 3.97 21.15 -25.58
N LEU A 387 2.83 21.85 -25.59
CA LEU A 387 2.76 23.28 -25.87
C LEU A 387 3.47 24.11 -24.81
N LEU A 388 3.25 23.77 -23.53
CA LEU A 388 3.85 24.46 -22.40
C LEU A 388 5.38 24.29 -22.35
N PHE A 389 5.91 23.25 -22.98
CA PHE A 389 7.34 23.06 -23.18
C PHE A 389 7.85 23.74 -24.46
N ALA A 390 7.16 23.52 -25.59
CA ALA A 390 7.61 23.96 -26.91
C ALA A 390 7.57 25.48 -27.08
N VAL A 391 6.56 26.17 -26.53
CA VAL A 391 6.46 27.62 -26.66
C VAL A 391 7.65 28.33 -25.97
N PRO A 392 7.98 28.05 -24.69
CA PRO A 392 9.20 28.57 -24.07
C PRO A 392 10.48 28.16 -24.78
N ALA A 393 10.55 26.96 -25.37
CA ALA A 393 11.70 26.55 -26.16
C ALA A 393 11.89 27.41 -27.42
N ILE A 394 10.81 27.67 -28.16
CA ILE A 394 10.85 28.54 -29.35
C ILE A 394 11.22 29.98 -28.95
N ILE A 395 10.64 30.50 -27.87
CA ILE A 395 10.96 31.84 -27.36
C ILE A 395 12.42 31.91 -26.93
N GLY A 396 12.90 30.97 -26.12
CA GLY A 396 14.28 30.92 -25.64
C GLY A 396 15.29 30.82 -26.78
N TYR A 397 15.00 30.00 -27.79
CA TYR A 397 15.78 29.94 -29.03
C TYR A 397 15.82 31.30 -29.72
N GLY A 398 14.67 31.93 -29.95
CA GLY A 398 14.59 33.24 -30.60
C GLY A 398 15.32 34.35 -29.84
N VAL A 399 15.23 34.35 -28.52
CA VAL A 399 15.93 35.31 -27.64
C VAL A 399 17.44 35.20 -27.80
N ILE A 400 18.01 34.00 -27.65
CA ILE A 400 19.46 33.81 -27.77
C ILE A 400 19.95 34.03 -29.21
N ARG A 401 19.17 33.64 -30.22
CA ARG A 401 19.51 33.91 -31.62
C ARG A 401 19.51 35.41 -31.96
N GLY A 402 18.59 36.18 -31.38
CA GLY A 402 18.46 37.61 -31.64
C GLY A 402 19.35 38.49 -30.76
N ARG A 403 19.73 38.01 -29.57
CA ARG A 403 20.56 38.71 -28.57
C ARG A 403 21.59 37.76 -27.97
N PRO A 404 22.66 37.43 -28.71
CA PRO A 404 23.69 36.48 -28.25
C PRO A 404 24.35 36.88 -26.93
N GLU A 405 24.46 38.19 -26.66
CA GLU A 405 25.03 38.76 -25.44
C GLU A 405 24.31 38.33 -24.15
N LEU A 406 23.02 37.95 -24.25
CA LEU A 406 22.26 37.47 -23.09
C LEU A 406 22.63 36.03 -22.67
N ALA A 407 23.42 35.32 -23.48
CA ALA A 407 23.82 33.95 -23.16
C ALA A 407 24.61 33.87 -21.85
N ASP A 408 25.56 34.78 -21.65
CA ASP A 408 26.44 34.77 -20.47
C ASP A 408 25.70 35.14 -19.17
N ASP A 409 24.60 35.90 -19.29
CA ASP A 409 23.78 36.32 -18.15
C ASP A 409 22.73 35.29 -17.74
N VAL A 410 22.20 34.52 -18.71
CA VAL A 410 21.00 33.67 -18.51
C VAL A 410 21.33 32.18 -18.51
N LEU A 411 22.38 31.75 -19.25
CA LEU A 411 22.76 30.34 -19.33
C LEU A 411 23.84 29.98 -18.30
N PRO A 412 23.84 28.73 -17.80
CA PRO A 412 24.93 28.26 -16.96
C PRO A 412 26.28 28.36 -17.69
N PRO A 413 27.38 28.78 -17.04
CA PRO A 413 28.70 28.91 -17.67
C PRO A 413 29.20 27.63 -18.33
N VAL A 414 28.80 26.46 -17.81
CA VAL A 414 29.15 25.15 -18.38
C VAL A 414 28.52 24.93 -19.76
N MET A 415 27.40 25.57 -20.06
CA MET A 415 26.70 25.43 -21.33
C MET A 415 27.37 26.26 -22.43
N VAL A 416 27.84 27.46 -22.07
CA VAL A 416 28.61 28.35 -22.95
C VAL A 416 29.94 27.70 -23.33
N SER A 417 30.71 27.24 -22.33
CA SER A 417 32.00 26.56 -22.60
C SER A 417 31.85 25.28 -23.43
N ARG A 418 30.72 24.56 -23.31
CA ARG A 418 30.41 23.41 -24.16
C ARG A 418 30.09 23.80 -25.60
N ALA A 419 29.39 24.91 -25.82
CA ALA A 419 29.09 25.40 -27.17
C ALA A 419 30.37 25.83 -27.89
N GLU A 420 31.30 26.49 -27.17
CA GLU A 420 32.63 26.85 -27.67
C GLU A 420 33.45 25.62 -28.06
N GLN A 421 33.56 24.63 -27.17
CA GLN A 421 34.25 23.37 -27.47
C GLN A 421 33.64 22.65 -28.67
N ALA A 422 32.30 22.63 -28.75
CA ALA A 422 31.59 22.04 -29.87
C ALA A 422 31.87 22.76 -31.20
N ALA A 423 32.03 24.09 -31.19
CA ALA A 423 32.41 24.87 -32.36
C ALA A 423 33.82 24.53 -32.83
N ASP A 424 34.77 24.44 -31.90
CA ASP A 424 36.15 24.03 -32.20
C ASP A 424 36.22 22.62 -32.79
N HIS A 425 35.44 21.68 -32.25
CA HIS A 425 35.35 20.33 -32.78
C HIS A 425 34.72 20.29 -34.17
N ALA A 426 33.61 21.01 -34.37
CA ALA A 426 32.95 21.12 -35.66
C ALA A 426 33.87 21.74 -36.73
N ALA A 427 34.64 22.78 -36.39
CA ALA A 427 35.60 23.42 -37.27
C ALA A 427 36.74 22.48 -37.70
N ARG A 428 37.11 21.51 -36.84
CA ARG A 428 38.11 20.47 -37.14
C ARG A 428 37.52 19.23 -37.83
N GLY A 429 36.23 19.23 -38.14
CA GLY A 429 35.52 18.08 -38.71
C GLY A 429 35.37 16.89 -37.75
N ILE A 430 35.56 17.13 -36.44
CA ILE A 430 35.46 16.11 -35.39
C ILE A 430 33.98 16.01 -34.99
N GLY A 431 33.36 14.88 -35.28
CA GLY A 431 31.98 14.60 -34.86
C GLY A 431 31.90 14.31 -33.35
N TYR A 432 30.71 14.43 -32.75
CA TYR A 432 30.49 14.19 -31.31
C TYR A 432 31.02 12.83 -30.82
N GLY A 433 30.91 11.78 -31.65
CA GLY A 433 31.42 10.43 -31.33
C GLY A 433 32.94 10.33 -31.29
N GLN A 434 33.64 11.24 -31.98
CA GLN A 434 35.10 11.25 -32.13
C GLN A 434 35.80 12.12 -31.07
N SER A 435 35.03 12.87 -30.27
CA SER A 435 35.51 13.59 -29.09
C SER A 435 36.06 12.62 -28.04
N ARG A 436 37.00 13.06 -27.18
CA ARG A 436 37.78 12.18 -26.29
C ARG A 436 36.87 11.20 -25.51
N LYS A 437 37.14 9.90 -25.65
CA LYS A 437 36.41 8.76 -25.04
C LYS A 437 36.29 8.82 -23.50
N GLU A 438 37.01 9.74 -22.86
CA GLU A 438 37.07 9.95 -21.41
C GLU A 438 35.86 10.74 -20.86
N ASP A 439 35.15 11.53 -21.69
CA ASP A 439 34.02 12.39 -21.25
C ASP A 439 32.62 11.93 -21.72
N LEU A 440 32.53 11.23 -22.85
CA LEU A 440 31.26 10.86 -23.50
C LEU A 440 30.26 10.16 -22.56
N PRO A 441 30.67 9.26 -21.68
CA PRO A 441 29.71 8.49 -20.90
C PRO A 441 29.23 9.12 -19.60
N VAL A 442 30.07 9.94 -18.97
CA VAL A 442 29.67 10.76 -17.83
C VAL A 442 28.63 11.78 -18.30
N ILE A 443 28.81 12.32 -19.51
CA ILE A 443 27.86 13.22 -20.15
C ILE A 443 26.54 12.49 -20.49
N ALA A 444 26.60 11.31 -21.11
CA ALA A 444 25.40 10.52 -21.42
C ALA A 444 24.60 10.15 -20.15
N SER A 445 25.29 9.71 -19.10
CA SER A 445 24.65 9.39 -17.82
C SER A 445 23.96 10.59 -17.17
N ALA A 446 24.62 11.76 -17.21
CA ALA A 446 24.05 12.98 -16.65
C ALA A 446 22.78 13.43 -17.42
N ILE A 447 22.75 13.23 -18.74
CA ILE A 447 21.60 13.58 -19.59
C ILE A 447 20.42 12.65 -19.32
N ILE A 448 20.64 11.33 -19.33
CA ILE A 448 19.59 10.34 -18.99
C ILE A 448 19.02 10.61 -17.60
N SER A 449 19.89 10.83 -16.61
CA SER A 449 19.49 11.10 -15.22
C SER A 449 18.68 12.38 -15.09
N ASN A 450 19.06 13.42 -15.82
CA ASN A 450 18.32 14.67 -15.88
C ASN A 450 16.93 14.46 -16.49
N ASN A 451 16.83 13.75 -17.63
CA ASN A 451 15.55 13.50 -18.30
C ASN A 451 14.60 12.64 -17.46
N ILE A 452 15.12 11.64 -16.73
CA ILE A 452 14.36 10.88 -15.73
C ILE A 452 13.85 11.81 -14.62
N ALA A 453 14.71 12.68 -14.09
CA ALA A 453 14.34 13.62 -13.02
C ALA A 453 13.26 14.62 -13.49
N VAL A 454 13.40 15.17 -14.70
CA VAL A 454 12.42 16.08 -15.30
C VAL A 454 11.07 15.39 -15.46
N ALA A 455 11.03 14.19 -16.04
CA ALA A 455 9.81 13.41 -16.18
C ALA A 455 9.17 13.11 -14.81
N PHE A 456 9.99 12.73 -13.82
CA PHE A 456 9.53 12.47 -12.46
C PHE A 456 8.88 13.70 -11.82
N TRP A 457 9.56 14.85 -11.82
CA TRP A 457 9.04 16.08 -11.22
C TRP A 457 7.84 16.64 -11.98
N ALA A 458 7.82 16.52 -13.32
CA ALA A 458 6.66 16.89 -14.13
C ALA A 458 5.42 16.07 -13.75
N PHE A 459 5.58 14.76 -13.51
CA PHE A 459 4.48 13.91 -13.05
C PHE A 459 4.03 14.24 -11.62
N VAL A 460 4.98 14.26 -10.67
CA VAL A 460 4.69 14.50 -9.24
C VAL A 460 4.08 15.88 -9.00
N GLY A 461 4.49 16.89 -9.77
CA GLY A 461 3.94 18.23 -9.71
C GLY A 461 2.43 18.30 -9.96
N GLY A 462 1.84 17.27 -10.56
CA GLY A 462 0.39 17.15 -10.73
C GLY A 462 -0.37 17.12 -9.41
N MET A 463 0.24 16.56 -8.36
CA MET A 463 -0.33 16.54 -7.02
C MET A 463 -0.34 17.92 -6.33
N LEU A 464 0.48 18.86 -6.83
CA LEU A 464 0.51 20.26 -6.42
C LEU A 464 -0.34 21.13 -7.35
N ALA A 465 -1.53 20.63 -7.70
CA ALA A 465 -2.46 21.26 -8.64
C ALA A 465 -1.86 21.57 -10.03
N GLY A 466 -0.75 20.93 -10.40
CA GLY A 466 -0.10 21.10 -11.71
C GLY A 466 0.84 22.31 -11.80
N THR A 467 0.97 23.13 -10.76
CA THR A 467 1.86 24.31 -10.77
C THR A 467 3.31 23.90 -10.93
N LEU A 468 3.78 22.91 -10.15
CA LEU A 468 5.14 22.40 -10.29
C LEU A 468 5.35 21.72 -11.65
N THR A 469 4.35 20.99 -12.17
CA THR A 469 4.40 20.42 -13.53
C THR A 469 4.64 21.51 -14.57
N ALA A 470 3.88 22.61 -14.48
CA ALA A 470 4.03 23.74 -15.38
C ALA A 470 5.42 24.37 -15.31
N LEU A 471 5.92 24.66 -14.10
CA LEU A 471 7.24 25.24 -13.90
C LEU A 471 8.37 24.36 -14.46
N VAL A 472 8.30 23.05 -14.23
CA VAL A 472 9.28 22.09 -14.76
C VAL A 472 9.28 22.09 -16.28
N LEU A 473 8.10 22.05 -16.93
CA LEU A 473 7.99 22.05 -18.39
C LEU A 473 8.45 23.37 -19.01
N VAL A 474 8.06 24.51 -18.44
CA VAL A 474 8.47 25.83 -18.92
C VAL A 474 9.98 26.02 -18.79
N GLY A 475 10.54 25.72 -17.62
CA GLY A 475 11.96 25.89 -17.35
C GLY A 475 12.83 25.00 -18.24
N ASN A 476 12.46 23.72 -18.41
CA ASN A 476 13.20 22.81 -19.28
C ASN A 476 13.04 23.16 -20.76
N GLY A 477 11.84 23.57 -21.18
CA GLY A 477 11.60 24.05 -22.54
C GLY A 477 12.48 25.25 -22.87
N ALA A 478 12.45 26.29 -22.03
CA ALA A 478 13.29 27.47 -22.19
C ALA A 478 14.78 27.13 -22.23
N SER A 479 15.26 26.30 -21.30
CA SER A 479 16.66 25.85 -21.24
C SER A 479 17.11 25.15 -22.53
N LEU A 480 16.30 24.20 -23.04
CA LEU A 480 16.58 23.50 -24.29
C LEU A 480 16.63 24.47 -25.48
N GLY A 481 15.66 25.38 -25.56
CA GLY A 481 15.56 26.38 -26.61
C GLY A 481 16.75 27.34 -26.66
N MET A 482 17.07 27.94 -25.51
CA MET A 482 18.23 28.82 -25.36
C MET A 482 19.54 28.11 -25.70
N GLY A 483 19.68 26.85 -25.25
CA GLY A 483 20.80 26.00 -25.58
C GLY A 483 20.97 25.74 -27.08
N LEU A 484 19.89 25.38 -27.77
CA LEU A 484 19.91 25.20 -29.22
C LEU A 484 20.28 26.52 -29.93
N GLY A 485 19.76 27.66 -29.46
CA GLY A 485 20.08 28.98 -29.99
C GLY A 485 21.57 29.30 -29.86
N LEU A 486 22.14 29.03 -28.69
CA LEU A 486 23.55 29.21 -28.39
C LEU A 486 24.44 28.38 -29.33
N PHE A 487 24.19 27.07 -29.43
CA PHE A 487 24.99 26.19 -30.30
C PHE A 487 24.92 26.60 -31.77
N VAL A 488 23.77 27.11 -32.22
CA VAL A 488 23.64 27.62 -33.60
C VAL A 488 24.43 28.92 -33.79
N ASN A 489 24.44 29.83 -32.81
CA ASN A 489 25.25 31.06 -32.85
C ASN A 489 26.75 30.76 -32.93
N TYR A 490 27.21 29.69 -32.26
CA TYR A 490 28.57 29.20 -32.32
C TYR A 490 28.87 28.32 -33.56
N HIS A 491 27.98 28.27 -34.55
CA HIS A 491 28.10 27.41 -35.75
C HIS A 491 28.23 25.90 -35.45
N ALA A 492 27.87 25.47 -34.23
CA ALA A 492 27.90 24.09 -33.76
C ALA A 492 26.51 23.40 -33.76
N GLY A 493 25.52 23.96 -34.46
CA GLY A 493 24.15 23.42 -34.50
C GLY A 493 24.05 22.00 -35.06
N GLY A 494 24.86 21.67 -36.08
CA GLY A 494 24.95 20.31 -36.63
C GLY A 494 25.50 19.30 -35.62
N TYR A 495 26.45 19.73 -34.79
CA TYR A 495 27.06 18.90 -33.74
C TYR A 495 26.02 18.55 -32.66
N LEU A 496 25.23 19.53 -32.20
CA LEU A 496 24.18 19.31 -31.21
C LEU A 496 23.03 18.46 -31.77
N THR A 497 22.56 18.75 -32.99
CA THR A 497 21.41 18.04 -33.57
C THR A 497 21.73 16.58 -33.90
N THR A 498 22.94 16.27 -34.37
CA THR A 498 23.35 14.87 -34.60
C THR A 498 23.51 14.09 -33.30
N PHE A 499 23.86 14.75 -32.20
CA PHE A 499 23.88 14.15 -30.87
C PHE A 499 22.46 13.85 -30.36
N VAL A 500 21.57 14.84 -30.40
CA VAL A 500 20.20 14.72 -29.87
C VAL A 500 19.31 13.82 -30.75
N ALA A 501 19.54 13.77 -32.06
CA ALA A 501 18.64 13.08 -33.00
C ALA A 501 18.39 11.61 -32.67
N GLY A 502 19.39 10.87 -32.18
CA GLY A 502 19.27 9.43 -31.95
C GLY A 502 18.19 9.04 -30.93
N HIS A 503 17.99 9.86 -29.89
CA HIS A 503 17.16 9.51 -28.73
C HIS A 503 16.13 10.59 -28.36
N GLY A 504 16.33 11.84 -28.79
CA GLY A 504 15.52 13.00 -28.36
C GLY A 504 14.03 12.91 -28.67
N VAL A 505 13.62 12.20 -29.73
CA VAL A 505 12.20 11.96 -30.04
C VAL A 505 11.51 11.19 -28.92
N LEU A 506 12.15 10.15 -28.40
CA LEU A 506 11.60 9.29 -27.35
C LEU A 506 11.59 10.02 -26.00
N GLU A 507 12.65 10.77 -25.69
CA GLU A 507 12.78 11.49 -24.43
C GLU A 507 11.83 12.68 -24.31
N LEU A 508 11.74 13.52 -25.35
CA LEU A 508 10.81 14.65 -25.36
C LEU A 508 9.37 14.14 -25.26
N THR A 509 9.04 13.06 -25.98
CA THR A 509 7.72 12.43 -25.86
C THR A 509 7.48 11.90 -24.44
N ALA A 510 8.48 11.27 -23.80
CA ALA A 510 8.37 10.80 -22.43
C ALA A 510 8.12 11.96 -21.44
N ILE A 511 8.80 13.10 -21.60
CA ILE A 511 8.57 14.31 -20.79
C ILE A 511 7.15 14.84 -20.99
N PHE A 512 6.64 14.89 -22.24
CA PHE A 512 5.29 15.35 -22.53
C PHE A 512 4.23 14.41 -21.94
N ILE A 513 4.44 13.10 -22.02
CA ILE A 513 3.55 12.11 -21.40
C ILE A 513 3.58 12.26 -19.87
N ALA A 514 4.74 12.45 -19.27
CA ALA A 514 4.86 12.63 -17.82
C ALA A 514 4.17 13.92 -17.35
N GLY A 515 4.35 15.03 -18.07
CA GLY A 515 3.64 16.29 -17.82
C GLY A 515 2.13 16.15 -18.00
N GLY A 516 1.69 15.46 -19.06
CA GLY A 516 0.28 15.17 -19.28
C GLY A 516 -0.33 14.30 -18.17
N ALA A 517 0.40 13.30 -17.67
CA ALA A 517 0.01 12.50 -16.52
C ALA A 517 -0.10 13.36 -15.25
N GLY A 518 0.83 14.29 -15.04
CA GLY A 518 0.76 15.31 -13.99
C GLY A 518 -0.51 16.17 -14.11
N PHE A 519 -0.82 16.69 -15.30
CA PHE A 519 -2.04 17.47 -15.52
C PHE A 519 -3.33 16.67 -15.34
N ARG A 520 -3.35 15.35 -15.58
CA ARG A 520 -4.51 14.52 -15.22
C ARG A 520 -4.74 14.47 -13.71
N LEU A 521 -3.67 14.33 -12.93
CA LEU A 521 -3.75 14.37 -11.47
C LEU A 521 -4.19 15.75 -10.97
N ALA A 522 -3.65 16.82 -11.57
CA ALA A 522 -4.06 18.19 -11.27
C ALA A 522 -5.54 18.42 -11.59
N GLY A 523 -6.01 17.93 -12.74
CA GLY A 523 -7.42 17.99 -13.12
C GLY A 523 -8.34 17.28 -12.13
N ALA A 524 -7.94 16.11 -11.61
CA ALA A 524 -8.69 15.42 -10.56
C ALA A 524 -8.80 16.21 -9.24
N LEU A 525 -7.80 17.05 -8.93
CA LEU A 525 -7.79 17.89 -7.73
C LEU A 525 -8.61 19.17 -7.92
N LEU A 526 -8.42 19.84 -9.05
CA LEU A 526 -8.99 21.16 -9.34
C LEU A 526 -10.42 21.09 -9.87
N LEU A 527 -10.70 20.15 -10.78
CA LEU A 527 -11.93 20.05 -11.56
C LEU A 527 -12.45 18.60 -11.58
N PRO A 528 -12.87 18.04 -10.42
CA PRO A 528 -13.28 16.63 -10.33
C PRO A 528 -14.62 16.31 -11.02
N GLY A 529 -15.39 17.33 -11.43
CA GLY A 529 -16.74 17.16 -11.98
C GLY A 529 -17.72 16.65 -10.93
N ASP A 530 -18.55 15.66 -11.30
CA ASP A 530 -19.54 15.04 -10.42
C ASP A 530 -18.93 14.05 -9.42
N LEU A 531 -17.63 13.73 -9.56
CA LEU A 531 -16.92 12.84 -8.66
C LEU A 531 -16.42 13.61 -7.44
N THR A 532 -16.27 12.91 -6.32
CA THR A 532 -15.47 13.45 -5.22
C THR A 532 -14.01 13.56 -5.67
N ARG A 533 -13.25 14.51 -5.12
CA ARG A 533 -11.79 14.65 -5.42
C ARG A 533 -11.03 13.33 -5.18
N LYS A 534 -11.45 12.57 -4.17
CA LYS A 534 -10.94 11.23 -3.87
C LYS A 534 -11.19 10.27 -5.03
N ASP A 535 -12.43 10.14 -5.49
CA ASP A 535 -12.78 9.22 -6.58
C ASP A 535 -12.18 9.65 -7.92
N ALA A 536 -12.14 10.96 -8.17
CA ALA A 536 -11.47 11.54 -9.33
C ALA A 536 -9.97 11.21 -9.32
N LEU A 537 -9.27 11.37 -8.20
CA LEU A 537 -7.86 10.99 -8.06
C LEU A 537 -7.64 9.50 -8.26
N VAL A 538 -8.53 8.65 -7.75
CA VAL A 538 -8.44 7.20 -7.96
C VAL A 538 -8.58 6.85 -9.44
N LEU A 539 -9.56 7.44 -10.13
CA LEU A 539 -9.81 7.17 -11.54
C LEU A 539 -8.68 7.71 -12.43
N GLN A 540 -8.33 8.99 -12.27
CA GLN A 540 -7.29 9.63 -13.05
C GLN A 540 -5.91 9.06 -12.74
N GLY A 541 -5.65 8.67 -11.48
CA GLY A 541 -4.41 8.02 -11.06
C GLY A 541 -4.18 6.66 -11.74
N ARG A 542 -5.24 5.90 -12.07
CA ARG A 542 -5.11 4.65 -12.87
C ARG A 542 -4.55 4.93 -14.26
N ILE A 543 -5.10 5.93 -14.91
CA ILE A 543 -4.73 6.31 -16.27
C ILE A 543 -3.31 6.89 -16.24
N ALA A 544 -3.03 7.79 -15.30
CA ALA A 544 -1.72 8.40 -15.12
C ALA A 544 -0.62 7.34 -14.84
N ALA A 545 -0.89 6.30 -14.03
CA ALA A 545 0.07 5.24 -13.77
C ALA A 545 0.41 4.42 -15.03
N ARG A 546 -0.56 4.17 -15.92
CA ARG A 546 -0.30 3.52 -17.21
C ARG A 546 0.51 4.43 -18.14
N MET A 547 0.27 5.74 -18.10
CA MET A 547 1.10 6.73 -18.81
C MET A 547 2.56 6.70 -18.29
N ILE A 548 2.77 6.59 -16.97
CA ILE A 548 4.13 6.42 -16.41
C ILE A 548 4.76 5.09 -16.85
N GLY A 549 3.98 4.02 -16.99
CA GLY A 549 4.43 2.79 -17.63
C GLY A 549 4.98 3.01 -19.05
N ALA A 550 4.30 3.85 -19.85
CA ALA A 550 4.79 4.28 -21.17
C ALA A 550 6.08 5.10 -21.05
N VAL A 551 6.13 6.10 -20.16
CA VAL A 551 7.32 6.95 -19.91
C VAL A 551 8.54 6.10 -19.59
N VAL A 552 8.44 5.17 -18.63
CA VAL A 552 9.55 4.28 -18.26
C VAL A 552 10.02 3.44 -19.46
N SER A 553 9.07 2.91 -20.23
CA SER A 553 9.39 2.10 -21.42
C SER A 553 10.14 2.92 -22.49
N LEU A 554 9.69 4.15 -22.73
CA LEU A 554 10.30 5.07 -23.69
C LEU A 554 11.70 5.53 -23.24
N LEU A 555 11.88 5.88 -21.97
CA LEU A 555 13.18 6.30 -21.43
C LEU A 555 14.20 5.15 -21.42
N LEU A 556 13.78 3.92 -21.12
CA LEU A 556 14.65 2.73 -21.24
C LEU A 556 15.11 2.51 -22.68
N LEU A 557 14.21 2.63 -23.65
CA LEU A 557 14.54 2.52 -25.07
C LEU A 557 15.44 3.67 -25.52
N ALA A 558 15.13 4.90 -25.10
CA ALA A 558 15.91 6.10 -25.41
C ALA A 558 17.35 5.99 -24.91
N GLY A 559 17.52 5.63 -23.63
CA GLY A 559 18.84 5.37 -23.06
C GLY A 559 19.59 4.32 -23.89
N THR A 560 18.92 3.23 -24.30
CA THR A 560 19.56 2.14 -25.07
C THR A 560 20.12 2.66 -26.39
N ILE A 561 19.38 3.53 -27.06
CA ILE A 561 19.83 4.16 -28.31
C ILE A 561 20.92 5.20 -28.04
N GLU A 562 20.84 5.94 -26.94
CA GLU A 562 21.86 6.91 -26.55
C GLU A 562 23.23 6.24 -26.37
N GLY A 563 23.28 5.19 -25.54
CA GLY A 563 24.54 4.54 -25.21
C GLY A 563 25.10 3.65 -26.32
N LEU A 564 24.29 3.14 -27.24
CA LEU A 564 24.76 2.31 -28.35
C LEU A 564 25.05 3.12 -29.63
N LEU A 565 24.22 4.11 -29.95
CA LEU A 565 24.28 4.84 -31.22
C LEU A 565 24.77 6.27 -31.06
N SER A 566 24.25 7.01 -30.07
CA SER A 566 24.56 8.44 -29.95
C SER A 566 26.03 8.66 -29.54
N ALA A 567 26.54 7.80 -28.65
CA ALA A 567 27.94 7.74 -28.22
C ALA A 567 28.91 7.08 -29.23
N SER A 568 28.44 6.68 -30.42
CA SER A 568 29.26 6.01 -31.44
C SER A 568 29.71 6.97 -32.56
N ASP A 569 30.74 6.54 -33.29
CA ASP A 569 31.25 7.15 -34.54
C ASP A 569 30.33 6.91 -35.76
N ALA A 570 29.10 6.45 -35.54
CA ALA A 570 28.14 6.20 -36.60
C ALA A 570 27.90 7.46 -37.47
N PRO A 571 27.77 7.31 -38.80
CA PRO A 571 27.46 8.41 -39.70
C PRO A 571 26.16 9.13 -39.30
N ALA A 572 26.11 10.45 -39.49
CA ALA A 572 24.93 11.26 -39.20
C ALA A 572 23.66 10.72 -39.88
N ALA A 573 23.78 10.21 -41.12
CA ALA A 573 22.68 9.58 -41.84
C ALA A 573 22.06 8.39 -41.07
N LEU A 574 22.88 7.55 -40.43
CA LEU A 574 22.37 6.45 -39.61
C LEU A 574 21.68 6.96 -38.34
N LYS A 575 22.23 8.00 -37.68
CA LYS A 575 21.61 8.63 -36.50
C LYS A 575 20.24 9.22 -36.85
N TYR A 576 20.12 9.91 -37.98
CA TYR A 576 18.83 10.44 -38.47
C TYR A 576 17.87 9.32 -38.92
N ALA A 577 18.37 8.25 -39.54
CA ALA A 577 17.54 7.10 -39.93
C ALA A 577 16.94 6.38 -38.71
N VAL A 578 17.72 6.20 -37.64
CA VAL A 578 17.22 5.65 -36.37
C VAL A 578 16.23 6.60 -35.71
N SER A 579 16.47 7.91 -35.74
CA SER A 579 15.52 8.93 -35.28
C SER A 579 14.17 8.84 -36.02
N ALA A 580 14.21 8.77 -37.35
CA ALA A 580 12.99 8.62 -38.17
C ALA A 580 12.28 7.29 -37.89
N SER A 581 13.04 6.21 -37.71
CA SER A 581 12.50 4.89 -37.39
C SER A 581 11.84 4.85 -36.01
N THR A 582 12.45 5.48 -35.00
CA THR A 582 11.86 5.57 -33.65
C THR A 582 10.60 6.42 -33.65
N ALA A 583 10.57 7.52 -34.41
CA ALA A 583 9.36 8.32 -34.60
C ALA A 583 8.23 7.49 -35.26
N ALA A 584 8.53 6.70 -36.29
CA ALA A 584 7.56 5.83 -36.94
C ALA A 584 7.05 4.72 -36.00
N LEU A 585 7.95 4.07 -35.24
CA LEU A 585 7.59 3.06 -34.24
C LEU A 585 6.75 3.66 -33.11
N LEU A 586 7.05 4.88 -32.67
CA LEU A 586 6.25 5.62 -31.69
C LEU A 586 4.85 5.93 -32.23
N ALA A 587 4.72 6.32 -33.50
CA ALA A 587 3.42 6.53 -34.13
C ALA A 587 2.60 5.22 -34.17
N LEU A 588 3.23 4.11 -34.56
CA LEU A 588 2.62 2.77 -34.53
C LEU A 588 2.23 2.34 -33.10
N TYR A 589 3.07 2.66 -32.13
CA TYR A 589 2.80 2.42 -30.71
C TYR A 589 1.57 3.18 -30.23
N LEU A 590 1.44 4.46 -30.55
CA LEU A 590 0.23 5.22 -30.21
C LEU A 590 -0.99 4.73 -30.99
N TRP A 591 -0.82 4.33 -32.25
CA TRP A 591 -1.88 3.75 -33.07
C TRP A 591 -2.43 2.44 -32.49
N SER A 592 -1.57 1.57 -31.92
CA SER A 592 -2.03 0.35 -31.25
C SER A 592 -2.91 0.66 -30.04
N GLY A 593 -2.59 1.72 -29.29
CA GLY A 593 -3.41 2.24 -28.20
C GLY A 593 -4.77 2.74 -28.68
N LEU A 594 -4.80 3.54 -29.75
CA LEU A 594 -6.04 4.04 -30.35
C LEU A 594 -6.93 2.89 -30.84
N SER A 595 -6.33 1.90 -31.51
CA SER A 595 -7.05 0.72 -32.02
C SER A 595 -7.66 -0.11 -30.89
N TYR A 596 -6.93 -0.26 -29.77
CA TYR A 596 -7.42 -0.96 -28.59
C TYR A 596 -8.59 -0.25 -27.92
N LEU A 597 -8.54 1.08 -27.80
CA LEU A 597 -9.67 1.86 -27.25
C LEU A 597 -10.94 1.70 -28.10
N ARG A 598 -10.81 1.78 -29.43
CA ARG A 598 -11.95 1.56 -30.35
C ARG A 598 -12.56 0.16 -30.21
N GLN A 599 -11.73 -0.87 -30.06
CA GLN A 599 -12.22 -2.25 -29.86
C GLN A 599 -13.04 -2.40 -28.58
N ILE A 600 -12.64 -1.73 -27.49
CA ILE A 600 -13.36 -1.76 -26.21
C ILE A 600 -14.72 -1.06 -26.34
N GLU A 601 -14.78 0.08 -27.05
CA GLU A 601 -16.03 0.81 -27.27
C GLU A 601 -17.03 0.02 -28.13
N THR A 602 -16.54 -0.79 -29.08
CA THR A 602 -17.38 -1.61 -29.96
C THR A 602 -17.77 -2.97 -29.38
N ALA A 603 -17.22 -3.36 -28.23
CA ALA A 603 -17.53 -4.66 -27.64
C ALA A 603 -18.94 -4.64 -27.01
N PRO A 604 -19.82 -5.62 -27.32
CA PRO A 604 -21.14 -5.69 -26.71
C PRO A 604 -21.00 -5.84 -25.19
N SER A 605 -21.77 -5.04 -24.44
CA SER A 605 -21.86 -5.09 -22.98
C SER A 605 -22.06 -6.55 -22.54
N PRO A 606 -21.26 -7.10 -21.62
CA PRO A 606 -21.59 -8.38 -21.02
C PRO A 606 -22.90 -8.19 -20.25
N GLY A 607 -23.97 -8.79 -20.77
CA GLY A 607 -25.31 -8.81 -20.17
C GLY A 607 -25.38 -9.60 -18.88
#